data_AF-A0A5C8ULN9-F1
#
_entry.id   AF-A0A5C8ULN9-F1
#
_cell.length_a   1.000
_cell.length_b   1.000
_cell.length_c   1.000
_cell.angle_alpha   90.00
_cell.angle_beta   90.00
_cell.angle_gamma   90.00
#
_symmetry.space_group_name_H-M   'P 1'
#
loop_
_entity.id
_entity.type
_entity.pdbx_description
1 polymer ?
#
loop_
_entity_poly.entity_id
_entity_poly.type
_entity_poly.pdbx_seq_one_letter_code
_entity_poly.pdbx_strand_id
1 'polypeptide(L)'
;MSESVVAAETRLMHALEQQLVALDHVARVVAAARTGLPAARQCGIWRGEAHSRYVDAVDASARQLEAAERQLTTAAMHTRRAIASLAGRVG
;
A
#
# COMPACT_ATOMS: atom_id res chain seq x y z
N MET A 1 9.26 -12.83 32.31
CA MET A 1 8.42 -13.18 31.15
C MET A 1 8.63 -14.66 30.86
N SER A 2 7.58 -15.45 30.64
CA SER A 2 7.75 -16.89 30.39
C SER A 2 8.32 -17.14 28.99
N GLU A 3 9.05 -18.24 28.83
CA GLU A 3 9.63 -18.67 27.54
C GLU A 3 8.56 -18.79 26.43
N SER A 4 7.34 -19.17 26.81
CA SER A 4 6.18 -19.22 25.91
C SER A 4 5.73 -17.86 25.37
N VAL A 5 5.87 -16.79 26.15
CA VAL A 5 5.49 -15.43 25.76
C VAL A 5 6.53 -14.85 24.80
N VAL A 6 7.82 -15.02 25.12
CA VAL A 6 8.92 -14.63 24.23
C VAL A 6 8.80 -15.31 22.86
N ALA A 7 8.52 -16.62 22.84
CA ALA A 7 8.35 -17.36 21.59
C ALA A 7 7.12 -16.91 20.78
N ALA A 8 6.07 -16.42 21.44
CA ALA A 8 4.88 -15.88 20.77
C ALA A 8 5.14 -14.48 20.20
N GLU A 9 5.80 -13.60 20.96
CA GLU A 9 6.15 -12.25 20.51
C GLU A 9 7.14 -12.27 19.34
N THR A 10 8.13 -13.16 19.36
CA THR A 10 9.06 -13.37 18.25
C THR A 10 8.36 -13.84 16.97
N ARG A 11 7.41 -14.78 17.09
CA ARG A 11 6.61 -15.25 15.95
C ARG A 11 5.73 -14.13 15.37
N LEU A 12 5.12 -13.32 16.24
CA LEU A 12 4.32 -12.17 15.83
C LEU A 12 5.18 -11.12 15.11
N MET A 13 6.37 -10.83 15.64
CA MET A 13 7.31 -9.90 15.01
C MET A 13 7.67 -10.35 13.59
N HIS A 14 7.99 -11.64 13.40
CA HIS A 14 8.28 -12.18 12.08
C HIS A 14 7.10 -12.08 11.12
N ALA A 15 5.88 -12.34 11.58
CA ALA A 15 4.68 -12.18 10.76
C ALA A 15 4.48 -10.72 10.31
N LEU A 16 4.76 -9.75 11.19
CA LEU A 16 4.68 -8.32 10.86
C LEU A 16 5.77 -7.89 9.86
N GLU A 17 6.97 -8.47 9.93
CA GLU A 17 8.02 -8.24 8.93
C GLU A 17 7.59 -8.74 7.54
N GLN A 18 7.01 -9.93 7.46
CA GLN A 18 6.45 -10.45 6.20
C GLN A 18 5.32 -9.54 5.68
N GLN A 19 4.48 -9.02 6.57
CA GLN A 19 3.46 -8.05 6.21
C GLN A 19 4.06 -6.75 5.64
N LEU A 20 5.18 -6.25 6.18
CA LEU A 20 5.86 -5.08 5.59
C LEU A 20 6.34 -5.35 4.16
N VAL A 21 6.92 -6.53 3.91
CA VAL A 21 7.36 -6.91 2.55
C VAL A 21 6.16 -6.93 1.58
N ALA A 22 5.03 -7.48 2.02
CA ALA A 22 3.80 -7.48 1.22
C ALA A 22 3.28 -6.06 0.97
N LEU A 23 3.26 -5.19 1.98
CA LEU A 23 2.85 -3.79 1.83
C LEU A 23 3.76 -3.03 0.86
N ASP A 24 5.08 -3.24 0.93
CA ASP A 24 6.05 -2.61 0.02
C ASP A 24 5.90 -3.14 -1.43
N HIS A 25 5.50 -4.39 -1.60
CA HIS A 25 5.16 -4.92 -2.93
C HIS A 25 3.91 -4.23 -3.49
N VAL A 26 2.83 -4.17 -2.71
CA VAL A 26 1.58 -3.52 -3.14
C VAL A 26 1.81 -2.03 -3.42
N ALA A 27 2.58 -1.33 -2.59
CA ALA A 27 2.92 0.08 -2.81
C ALA A 27 3.63 0.30 -4.16
N ARG A 28 4.53 -0.60 -4.56
CA ARG A 28 5.18 -0.53 -5.88
C ARG A 28 4.21 -0.76 -7.02
N VAL A 29 3.26 -1.70 -6.88
CA VAL A 29 2.21 -1.94 -7.89
C VAL A 29 1.32 -0.72 -8.05
N VAL A 30 0.88 -0.11 -6.93
CA VAL A 30 0.04 1.09 -6.94
C VAL A 30 0.79 2.27 -7.58
N ALA A 31 2.05 2.48 -7.23
CA ALA A 31 2.88 3.53 -7.84
C ALA A 31 3.05 3.32 -9.35
N ALA A 32 3.28 2.08 -9.80
CA ALA A 32 3.37 1.75 -11.22
C ALA A 32 2.05 1.96 -11.97
N ALA A 33 0.91 1.65 -11.34
CA ALA A 33 -0.39 1.95 -11.92
C ALA A 33 -0.60 3.47 -12.07
N ARG A 34 -0.19 4.24 -11.05
CA ARG A 34 -0.31 5.71 -11.05
C ARG A 34 0.52 6.36 -12.16
N THR A 35 1.74 5.89 -12.40
CA THR A 35 2.59 6.42 -13.49
C THR A 35 2.03 6.15 -14.88
N GLY A 36 1.20 5.13 -15.05
CA GLY A 36 0.51 4.83 -16.31
C GLY A 36 -0.71 5.73 -16.60
N LEU A 37 -1.31 6.37 -15.58
CA LEU A 37 -2.56 7.13 -15.75
C LEU A 37 -2.45 8.38 -16.64
N PRO A 38 -1.36 9.19 -16.62
CA PRO A 38 -1.24 10.33 -17.52
C PRO A 38 -1.26 9.92 -19.00
N ALA A 39 -0.59 8.81 -19.35
CA ALA A 39 -0.61 8.27 -20.70
C ALA A 39 -2.00 7.74 -21.08
N ALA A 40 -2.67 7.05 -20.14
CA ALA A 40 -4.05 6.61 -20.32
C ALA A 40 -4.97 7.81 -20.60
N ARG A 41 -4.91 8.88 -19.78
CA ARG A 41 -5.71 10.10 -19.96
C ARG A 41 -5.59 10.72 -21.36
N GLN A 42 -4.40 10.67 -21.94
CA GLN A 42 -4.11 11.23 -23.27
C GLN A 42 -4.47 10.29 -24.44
N CYS A 43 -5.10 9.14 -24.15
CA CYS A 43 -5.51 8.18 -25.18
C CYS A 43 -6.52 8.81 -26.16
N GLY A 44 -6.08 9.06 -27.39
CA GLY A 44 -6.86 9.69 -28.45
C GLY A 44 -7.87 8.77 -29.16
N ILE A 45 -8.12 7.57 -28.63
CA ILE A 45 -9.05 6.60 -29.23
C ILE A 45 -10.50 7.08 -29.10
N TRP A 46 -10.83 7.74 -28.00
CA TRP A 46 -12.19 8.21 -27.70
C TRP A 46 -12.39 9.66 -28.17
N ARG A 47 -13.63 10.01 -28.54
CA ARG A 47 -14.02 11.37 -28.99
C ARG A 47 -15.30 11.84 -28.31
N GLY A 48 -15.48 13.16 -28.25
CA GLY A 48 -16.70 13.79 -27.74
C GLY A 48 -17.04 13.35 -26.30
N GLU A 49 -18.30 13.02 -26.06
CA GLU A 49 -18.78 12.59 -24.74
C GLU A 49 -18.09 11.30 -24.24
N ALA A 50 -17.77 10.36 -25.13
CA ALA A 50 -17.05 9.14 -24.77
C ALA A 50 -15.64 9.45 -24.24
N HIS A 51 -14.96 10.46 -24.82
CA HIS A 51 -13.68 10.93 -24.32
C HIS A 51 -13.84 11.55 -22.92
N SER A 52 -14.84 12.41 -22.72
CA SER A 52 -15.10 13.01 -21.40
C SER A 52 -15.31 11.95 -20.32
N ARG A 53 -16.19 10.96 -20.57
CA ARG A 53 -16.47 9.88 -19.60
C ARG A 53 -15.24 9.02 -19.31
N TYR A 54 -14.43 8.76 -20.33
CA TYR A 54 -13.17 8.03 -20.17
C TYR A 54 -12.19 8.81 -19.30
N VAL A 55 -12.01 10.10 -19.56
CA VAL A 55 -11.16 11.01 -18.78
C VAL A 55 -11.62 11.07 -17.32
N ASP A 56 -12.93 11.17 -17.08
CA ASP A 56 -13.51 11.16 -15.73
C ASP A 56 -13.23 9.84 -14.99
N ALA A 57 -13.31 8.70 -15.68
CA ALA A 57 -13.00 7.39 -15.13
C ALA A 57 -11.50 7.24 -14.79
N VAL A 58 -10.61 7.77 -15.63
CA VAL A 58 -9.16 7.81 -15.38
C VAL A 58 -8.88 8.67 -14.13
N ASP A 59 -9.52 9.82 -13.99
CA ASP A 59 -9.37 10.68 -12.81
C ASP A 59 -9.92 10.06 -11.54
N ALA A 60 -11.05 9.37 -11.63
CA ALA A 60 -11.59 8.61 -10.51
C ALA A 60 -10.61 7.52 -10.06
N SER A 61 -10.01 6.81 -11.01
CA SER A 61 -8.98 5.80 -10.75
C SER A 61 -7.74 6.42 -10.11
N ALA A 62 -7.30 7.60 -10.58
CA ALA A 62 -6.19 8.34 -9.99
C ALA A 62 -6.42 8.65 -8.51
N ARG A 63 -7.61 9.19 -8.18
CA ARG A 63 -7.99 9.48 -6.79
C ARG A 63 -8.02 8.23 -5.90
N GLN A 64 -8.48 7.11 -6.44
CA GLN A 64 -8.50 5.83 -5.73
C GLN A 64 -7.09 5.32 -5.45
N LEU A 65 -6.17 5.38 -6.44
CA LEU A 65 -4.78 5.00 -6.24
C LEU A 65 -4.09 5.90 -5.21
N GLU A 66 -4.29 7.22 -5.25
CA GLU A 66 -3.75 8.13 -4.24
C GLU A 66 -4.28 7.84 -2.83
N ALA A 67 -5.56 7.46 -2.71
CA ALA A 67 -6.12 7.02 -1.43
C ALA A 67 -5.48 5.72 -0.95
N ALA A 68 -5.28 4.75 -1.85
CA ALA A 68 -4.60 3.50 -1.54
C ALA A 68 -3.15 3.72 -1.11
N GLU A 69 -2.39 4.61 -1.77
CA GLU A 69 -1.01 4.97 -1.37
C GLU A 69 -0.95 5.51 0.07
N ARG A 70 -1.90 6.38 0.44
CA ARG A 70 -2.00 6.91 1.82
C ARG A 70 -2.31 5.80 2.82
N GLN A 71 -3.21 4.88 2.48
CA GLN A 71 -3.55 3.74 3.33
C GLN A 71 -2.36 2.79 3.51
N LEU A 72 -1.63 2.48 2.43
CA LEU A 72 -0.44 1.62 2.47
C LEU A 72 0.67 2.25 3.31
N THR A 73 0.90 3.56 3.16
CA THR A 73 1.87 4.30 3.99
C THR A 73 1.50 4.24 5.47
N THR A 74 0.21 4.44 5.78
CA THR A 74 -0.30 4.36 7.15
C THR A 74 -0.16 2.96 7.72
N ALA A 75 -0.52 1.93 6.95
CA ALA A 75 -0.37 0.53 7.35
C ALA A 75 1.09 0.19 7.61
N ALA A 76 2.01 0.54 6.71
CA ALA A 76 3.44 0.28 6.88
C ALA A 76 4.01 0.99 8.12
N MET A 77 3.60 2.24 8.38
CA MET A 77 3.97 2.95 9.60
C MET A 77 3.46 2.23 10.87
N HIS A 78 2.20 1.80 10.89
CA HIS A 78 1.64 1.06 12.03
C HIS A 78 2.35 -0.27 12.25
N THR A 79 2.63 -1.02 11.19
CA THR A 79 3.37 -2.28 11.27
C THR A 79 4.79 -2.08 11.79
N ARG A 80 5.52 -1.05 11.32
CA ARG A 80 6.86 -0.70 11.86
C ARG A 80 6.82 -0.34 13.34
N ARG A 81 5.82 0.43 13.78
CA ARG A 81 5.63 0.75 15.20
C ARG A 81 5.34 -0.49 16.04
N ALA A 82 4.52 -1.41 15.53
CA ALA A 82 4.22 -2.66 16.22
C ALA A 82 5.48 -3.54 16.38
N ILE A 83 6.30 -3.64 15.32
CA ILE A 83 7.59 -4.34 15.38
C ILE A 83 8.51 -3.70 16.42
N ALA A 84 8.70 -2.38 16.37
CA ALA A 84 9.55 -1.67 17.33
C ALA A 84 9.08 -1.87 18.79
N SER A 85 7.76 -1.85 19.01
CA SER A 85 7.17 -2.13 20.33
C SER A 85 7.39 -3.57 20.79
N LEU A 86 7.39 -4.56 19.88
CA LEU A 86 7.68 -5.95 20.22
C LEU A 86 9.16 -6.14 20.50
N ALA A 87 10.05 -5.57 19.68
CA ALA A 87 11.49 -5.65 19.88
C ALA A 87 11.93 -5.09 21.24
N GLY A 88 11.34 -3.98 21.68
CA GLY A 88 11.61 -3.39 23.00
C GLY A 88 11.04 -4.18 24.20
N ARG A 89 10.20 -5.20 23.97
CA ARG A 89 9.70 -6.13 25.02
C ARG A 89 10.51 -7.42 25.10
N VAL A 90 11.09 -7.83 23.98
CA VAL A 90 11.85 -9.09 23.84
C VAL A 90 13.34 -8.90 24.16
N GLY A 91 13.89 -7.70 23.93
CA GLY A 91 15.27 -7.33 24.32
C GLY A 91 15.39 -6.90 25.77
#